data_AF-A0A1I8JDT0-F1
#
_entry.id   AF-A0A1I8JDT0-F1
#
_cell.length_a   1.000
_cell.length_b   1.000
_cell.length_c   1.000
_cell.angle_alpha   90.00
_cell.angle_beta   90.00
_cell.angle_gamma   90.00
#
_symmetry.space_group_name_H-M   'P 1'
#
loop_
_entity.id
_entity.type
_entity.pdbx_description
1 polymer ?
#
loop_
_entity_poly.entity_id
_entity_poly.type
_entity_poly.pdbx_seq_one_letter_code
_entity_poly.pdbx_strand_id
1 'polypeptide(L)'
;MPMKCCIPYCKSNYSTVTERTTIFGFPKLQSDFEAWLKVLPSTIKKITKFMGVCAKHWPADAEMVKIKRFLRPVHPPSLFLSAILPAIPKRYTTVARKQTKTIRRRKIRKQSTPAAPVPDFILQADEASSNCDMDLISSWQNFRQQIQQLDCIKRDSWLLQTGPNTELTLLIVIQQSVECAVCISGDFTANAYRQHTPVYIADLIGCDNRIERISQLEAVLNRLVKLCELDSM
;
A
#
# COMPACT_ATOMS: atom_id res chain seq x y z
N MET A 1 -3.39 23.27 -18.68
CA MET A 1 -2.58 22.70 -17.59
C MET A 1 -1.93 21.41 -18.09
N PRO A 2 -0.64 21.16 -17.80
CA PRO A 2 0.01 19.90 -18.16
C PRO A 2 -0.63 18.75 -17.39
N MET A 3 -0.89 17.64 -18.08
CA MET A 3 -1.39 16.41 -17.44
C MET A 3 -0.31 15.86 -16.50
N LYS A 4 -0.72 15.30 -15.36
CA LYS A 4 0.20 14.67 -14.39
C LYS A 4 -0.02 13.18 -14.30
N CYS A 5 1.07 12.42 -14.09
CA CYS A 5 0.97 11.00 -13.77
C CYS A 5 0.21 10.83 -12.43
N CYS A 6 -0.79 9.96 -12.38
CA CYS A 6 -1.57 9.68 -11.18
C CYS A 6 -0.94 8.63 -10.26
N ILE A 7 0.08 7.89 -10.74
CA ILE A 7 0.72 6.85 -9.94
C ILE A 7 1.46 7.48 -8.77
N PRO A 8 1.20 7.03 -7.53
CA PRO A 8 1.89 7.55 -6.35
C PRO A 8 3.40 7.40 -6.50
N TYR A 9 4.13 8.40 -6.01
CA TYR A 9 5.60 8.50 -6.09
C TYR A 9 6.23 8.51 -7.49
N CYS A 10 5.42 8.57 -8.56
CA CYS A 10 5.94 8.73 -9.91
C CYS A 10 6.38 10.18 -10.16
N LYS A 11 7.70 10.40 -10.29
CA LYS A 11 8.32 11.73 -10.51
C LYS A 11 8.60 12.06 -11.97
N SER A 12 8.19 11.20 -12.91
CA SER A 12 8.53 11.27 -14.34
C SER A 12 8.11 12.57 -15.04
N ASN A 13 7.18 13.34 -14.46
CA ASN A 13 6.66 14.58 -15.03
C ASN A 13 7.13 15.88 -14.34
N TYR A 14 7.94 15.79 -13.28
CA TYR A 14 8.38 16.98 -12.53
C TYR A 14 9.82 17.42 -12.84
N SER A 15 10.65 16.54 -13.42
CA SER A 15 12.05 16.83 -13.71
C SER A 15 12.20 17.32 -15.15
N THR A 16 12.31 18.63 -15.33
CA THR A 16 12.54 19.29 -16.63
C THR A 16 13.92 18.98 -17.23
N VAL A 17 14.80 18.31 -16.49
CA VAL A 17 16.24 18.25 -16.78
C VAL A 17 16.66 17.02 -17.59
N THR A 18 15.94 15.88 -17.54
CA THR A 18 16.51 14.64 -18.11
C THR A 18 15.62 13.79 -19.03
N GLU A 19 14.29 13.84 -19.02
CA GLU A 19 13.49 13.01 -19.96
C GLU A 19 12.02 13.45 -20.01
N ARG A 20 11.55 13.98 -21.14
CA ARG A 20 10.11 14.23 -21.35
C ARG A 20 9.39 12.89 -21.54
N THR A 21 8.77 12.38 -20.48
CA THR A 21 7.97 11.15 -20.57
C THR A 21 6.58 11.47 -21.10
N THR A 22 6.09 10.71 -22.09
CA THR A 22 4.72 10.84 -22.59
C THR A 22 3.72 10.39 -21.52
N ILE A 23 2.61 11.14 -21.38
CA ILE A 23 1.53 10.84 -20.45
C ILE A 23 0.29 10.52 -21.24
N PHE A 24 -0.24 9.32 -21.02
CA PHE A 24 -1.47 8.85 -21.63
C PHE A 24 -2.64 9.21 -20.72
N GLY A 25 -3.57 10.01 -21.24
CA GLY A 25 -4.84 10.25 -20.58
C GLY A 25 -5.71 9.00 -20.63
N PHE A 26 -6.64 8.89 -19.68
CA PHE A 26 -7.55 7.76 -19.54
C PHE A 26 -8.41 7.50 -20.79
N PRO A 27 -8.81 6.23 -21.04
CA PRO A 27 -9.78 5.89 -22.08
C PRO A 27 -11.10 6.66 -21.92
N LYS A 28 -11.76 6.92 -23.06
CA LYS A 28 -13.11 7.54 -23.06
C LYS A 28 -14.21 6.48 -23.00
N LEU A 29 -13.92 5.29 -23.52
CA LEU A 29 -14.82 4.16 -23.46
C LEU A 29 -14.87 3.67 -22.02
N GLN A 30 -16.08 3.46 -21.50
CA GLN A 30 -16.28 3.16 -20.09
C GLN A 30 -15.70 1.80 -19.68
N SER A 31 -15.80 0.79 -20.55
CA SER A 31 -15.20 -0.54 -20.32
C SER A 31 -13.69 -0.46 -20.11
N ASP A 32 -12.99 0.25 -20.99
CA ASP A 32 -11.53 0.39 -20.95
C ASP A 32 -11.10 1.26 -19.76
N PHE A 33 -11.91 2.27 -19.43
CA PHE A 33 -11.68 3.09 -18.26
C PHE A 33 -11.75 2.27 -16.96
N GLU A 34 -12.78 1.43 -16.82
CA GLU A 34 -12.93 0.53 -15.68
C GLU A 34 -11.81 -0.52 -15.63
N ALA A 35 -11.39 -1.06 -16.78
CA ALA A 35 -10.24 -1.95 -16.86
C ALA A 35 -8.95 -1.28 -16.37
N TRP A 36 -8.71 -0.02 -16.75
CA TRP A 36 -7.58 0.76 -16.24
C TRP A 36 -7.71 1.03 -14.74
N LEU A 37 -8.90 1.37 -14.24
CA LEU A 37 -9.13 1.60 -12.81
C LEU A 37 -8.82 0.38 -11.94
N LYS A 38 -9.20 -0.82 -12.41
CA LYS A 38 -9.00 -2.07 -11.66
C LYS A 38 -7.52 -2.38 -11.38
N VAL A 39 -6.64 -2.02 -12.31
CA VAL A 39 -5.20 -2.31 -12.22
C VAL A 39 -4.45 -1.21 -11.48
N LEU A 40 -5.05 -0.02 -11.33
CA LEU A 40 -4.41 1.07 -10.62
C LEU A 40 -4.32 0.83 -9.11
N PRO A 41 -3.27 1.35 -8.44
CA PRO A 41 -3.15 1.26 -6.99
C PRO A 41 -4.36 1.86 -6.27
N SER A 42 -4.88 1.15 -5.26
CA SER A 42 -6.06 1.55 -4.45
C SER A 42 -5.93 2.90 -3.74
N THR A 43 -4.70 3.38 -3.57
CA THR A 43 -4.37 4.73 -3.09
C THR A 43 -4.96 5.85 -3.97
N ILE A 44 -5.24 5.60 -5.24
CA ILE A 44 -5.79 6.57 -6.19
C ILE A 44 -7.30 6.65 -6.00
N LYS A 45 -7.75 7.45 -5.03
CA LYS A 45 -9.18 7.57 -4.67
C LYS A 45 -10.04 8.33 -5.68
N LYS A 46 -9.46 9.28 -6.43
CA LYS A 46 -10.19 10.12 -7.40
C LYS A 46 -9.33 10.42 -8.62
N ILE A 47 -9.84 10.09 -9.80
CA ILE A 47 -9.22 10.43 -11.08
C ILE A 47 -9.92 11.65 -11.67
N THR A 48 -9.11 12.63 -12.06
CA THR A 48 -9.57 13.87 -12.71
C THR A 48 -9.15 13.89 -14.17
N LYS A 49 -9.81 14.73 -14.99
CA LYS A 49 -9.49 14.91 -16.41
C LYS A 49 -8.07 15.42 -16.70
N PHE A 50 -7.35 15.89 -15.69
CA PHE A 50 -5.98 16.39 -15.79
C PHE A 50 -4.94 15.36 -15.33
N MET A 51 -5.40 14.14 -15.05
CA MET A 51 -4.57 13.01 -14.65
C MET A 51 -4.42 12.03 -15.82
N GLY A 52 -3.29 11.34 -15.84
CA GLY A 52 -3.01 10.25 -16.76
C GLY A 52 -1.93 9.35 -16.18
N VAL A 53 -1.43 8.41 -16.98
CA VAL A 53 -0.35 7.51 -16.58
C VAL A 53 0.79 7.66 -17.58
N CYS A 54 2.04 7.78 -17.08
CA CYS A 54 3.20 7.97 -17.94
C CYS A 54 3.67 6.64 -18.58
N ALA A 55 4.32 6.71 -19.75
CA ALA A 55 4.77 5.54 -20.50
C ALA A 55 5.64 4.54 -19.72
N LYS A 56 6.34 4.98 -18.67
CA LYS A 56 7.15 4.10 -17.79
C LYS A 56 6.33 3.02 -17.06
N HIS A 57 4.99 3.11 -17.08
CA HIS A 57 4.10 2.12 -16.47
C HIS A 57 3.63 1.02 -17.42
N TRP A 58 4.21 0.96 -18.61
CA TRP A 58 4.02 -0.10 -19.59
C TRP A 58 5.36 -0.73 -19.94
N PRO A 59 5.37 -2.02 -20.32
CA PRO A 59 6.56 -2.64 -20.87
C PRO A 59 6.93 -1.97 -22.22
N ALA A 60 8.20 -2.04 -22.61
CA ALA A 60 8.70 -1.31 -23.77
C ALA A 60 8.07 -1.77 -25.09
N ASP A 61 7.57 -3.00 -25.13
CA ASP A 61 6.90 -3.69 -26.23
C ASP A 61 5.36 -3.64 -26.14
N ALA A 62 4.80 -2.78 -25.28
CA ALA A 62 3.36 -2.68 -25.12
C ALA A 62 2.64 -2.37 -26.43
N GLU A 63 1.53 -3.08 -26.68
CA GLU A 63 0.71 -2.87 -27.87
C GLU A 63 0.07 -1.48 -27.85
N MET A 64 0.25 -0.72 -28.94
CA MET A 64 -0.21 0.66 -29.08
C MET A 64 -1.27 0.75 -30.18
N VAL A 65 -2.42 1.33 -29.87
CA VAL A 65 -3.45 1.68 -30.86
C VAL A 65 -3.41 3.17 -31.19
N LYS A 66 -3.55 3.47 -32.47
CA LYS A 66 -3.62 4.85 -32.98
C LYS A 66 -5.04 5.38 -32.80
N ILE A 67 -5.20 6.34 -31.89
CA ILE A 67 -6.44 7.08 -31.69
C ILE A 67 -6.26 8.47 -32.28
N LYS A 68 -6.86 8.69 -33.46
CA LYS A 68 -6.70 9.90 -34.28
C LYS A 68 -5.23 10.17 -34.62
N ARG A 69 -4.60 11.14 -33.93
CA ARG A 69 -3.21 11.57 -34.13
C ARG A 69 -2.26 11.10 -33.04
N PHE A 70 -2.76 10.39 -32.02
CA PHE A 70 -1.96 9.97 -30.86
C PHE A 70 -1.92 8.45 -30.75
N LEU A 71 -0.79 7.92 -30.29
CA LEU A 71 -0.67 6.52 -29.90
C LEU A 71 -1.07 6.36 -28.44
N ARG A 72 -1.76 5.28 -28.11
CA ARG A 72 -2.14 4.93 -26.74
C ARG A 72 -1.96 3.42 -26.53
N PRO A 73 -1.51 2.97 -25.34
CA PRO A 73 -1.52 1.56 -24.99
C PRO A 73 -2.93 0.97 -25.04
N VAL A 74 -3.06 -0.23 -25.62
CA VAL A 74 -4.32 -1.01 -25.63
C VAL A 74 -4.64 -1.47 -24.22
N HIS A 75 -3.64 -2.08 -23.58
CA HIS A 75 -3.79 -2.69 -22.28
C HIS A 75 -3.59 -1.67 -21.15
N PRO A 76 -4.22 -1.92 -19.98
CA PRO A 76 -3.98 -1.12 -18.79
C PRO A 76 -2.49 -1.16 -18.37
N PRO A 77 -2.00 -0.15 -17.64
CA PRO A 77 -0.62 -0.13 -17.16
C PRO A 77 -0.36 -1.31 -16.23
N SER A 78 0.78 -1.97 -16.41
CA SER A 78 1.16 -3.18 -15.65
C SER A 78 2.41 -3.00 -14.80
N LEU A 79 3.18 -1.93 -15.01
CA LEU A 79 4.43 -1.68 -14.28
C LEU A 79 4.27 -0.55 -13.27
N PHE A 80 4.26 -0.88 -11.98
CA PHE A 80 4.25 0.11 -10.91
C PHE A 80 5.56 0.06 -10.13
N LEU A 81 6.63 0.65 -10.68
CA LEU A 81 7.94 0.75 -10.00
C LEU A 81 7.86 1.43 -8.62
N SER A 82 6.79 2.20 -8.36
CA SER A 82 6.57 2.92 -7.12
C SER A 82 5.58 2.26 -6.15
N ALA A 83 5.08 1.05 -6.44
CA ALA A 83 4.42 0.20 -5.46
C ALA A 83 5.41 -0.61 -4.59
N ILE A 84 6.72 -0.53 -4.91
CA ILE A 84 7.81 -1.25 -4.24
C ILE A 84 8.78 -0.27 -3.54
N LEU A 85 8.27 0.87 -3.07
CA LEU A 85 8.97 1.62 -2.03
C LEU A 85 8.12 1.53 -0.77
N PRO A 86 8.66 0.99 0.34
CA PRO A 86 7.95 0.99 1.61
C PRO A 86 7.39 2.37 1.86
N ALA A 87 6.15 2.41 2.32
CA ALA A 87 5.66 3.53 3.09
C ALA A 87 6.53 3.66 4.35
N ILE A 88 7.74 4.19 4.22
CA ILE A 88 8.45 4.82 5.32
C ILE A 88 7.59 6.04 5.63
N PRO A 89 6.87 6.10 6.77
CA PRO A 89 6.41 7.38 7.23
C PRO A 89 7.69 8.19 7.44
N LYS A 90 7.93 9.18 6.59
CA LYS A 90 8.81 10.28 6.98
C LYS A 90 8.15 10.87 8.21
N ARG A 91 8.54 10.37 9.39
CA ARG A 91 8.48 11.12 10.63
C ARG A 91 9.09 12.46 10.23
N TYR A 92 8.27 13.49 10.20
CA TYR A 92 8.77 14.84 10.24
C TYR A 92 9.57 14.91 11.52
N THR A 93 10.87 14.65 11.46
CA THR A 93 11.79 15.27 12.39
C THR A 93 11.72 16.74 12.03
N THR A 94 10.81 17.44 12.68
CA THR A 94 10.90 18.88 12.90
C THR A 94 12.18 19.10 13.70
N VAL A 95 13.33 19.00 13.03
CA VAL A 95 14.53 19.68 13.50
C VAL A 95 14.18 21.15 13.36
N ALA A 96 13.83 21.77 14.48
CA ALA A 96 13.55 23.18 14.61
C ALA A 96 14.75 23.97 14.07
N ARG A 97 14.71 24.30 12.78
CA ARG A 97 15.69 25.20 12.17
C ARG A 97 15.33 26.60 12.65
N LYS A 98 15.98 27.04 13.74
CA LYS A 98 15.99 28.45 14.16
C LYS A 98 16.56 29.26 13.00
N GLN A 99 15.68 29.77 12.13
CA GLN A 99 16.00 30.87 11.24
C GLN A 99 15.45 32.13 11.89
N THR A 100 16.31 32.85 12.59
CA THR A 100 16.14 34.26 12.90
C THR A 100 15.98 35.02 11.59
N LYS A 101 14.74 35.37 11.24
CA LYS A 101 14.46 36.40 10.24
C LYS A 101 13.65 37.50 10.90
N THR A 102 14.29 38.66 11.00
CA THR A 102 13.77 39.93 11.48
C THR A 102 12.40 40.25 10.91
N ILE A 103 11.43 40.41 11.81
CA ILE A 103 10.07 40.89 11.51
C ILE A 103 10.16 42.36 11.11
N ARG A 104 9.98 42.68 9.81
CA ARG A 104 9.56 44.02 9.39
C ARG A 104 8.04 44.07 9.37
N ARG A 105 7.48 44.74 10.37
CA ARG A 105 6.05 45.05 10.51
C ARG A 105 5.51 45.76 9.26
N ARG A 106 4.47 45.20 8.64
CA ARG A 106 3.49 45.99 7.87
C ARG A 106 2.10 45.73 8.46
N LYS A 107 1.51 46.79 9.01
CA LYS A 107 0.16 46.88 9.55
C LYS A 107 -0.85 46.64 8.42
N ILE A 108 -1.76 45.68 8.57
CA ILE A 108 -3.09 45.74 7.94
C ILE A 108 -4.14 45.36 9.00
N ARG A 109 -5.22 46.11 8.93
CA ARG A 109 -6.19 46.52 9.95
C ARG A 109 -7.21 45.43 10.23
N LYS A 110 -7.52 45.21 11.53
CA LYS A 110 -8.67 44.43 11.98
C LYS A 110 -9.95 45.09 11.47
N GLN A 111 -10.81 44.32 10.81
CA GLN A 111 -12.25 44.54 10.81
C GLN A 111 -12.92 43.26 11.28
N SER A 112 -13.80 43.45 12.26
CA SER A 112 -14.51 42.47 13.07
C SER A 112 -15.98 42.51 12.71
N THR A 113 -16.57 41.35 12.41
CA THR A 113 -18.03 41.10 12.48
C THR A 113 -18.31 39.58 12.39
N PRO A 114 -19.49 39.09 12.81
CA PRO A 114 -19.64 38.28 14.03
C PRO A 114 -20.04 36.82 13.77
N ALA A 115 -20.13 36.07 14.87
CA ALA A 115 -20.42 34.64 14.97
C ALA A 115 -21.59 34.14 14.11
N ALA A 116 -21.35 33.04 13.40
CA ALA A 116 -22.37 32.10 12.94
C ALA A 116 -22.12 30.74 13.62
N PRO A 117 -23.17 30.00 14.03
CA PRO A 117 -23.04 28.82 14.86
C PRO A 117 -22.47 27.64 14.08
N VAL A 118 -21.49 26.98 14.67
CA VAL A 118 -20.90 25.73 14.17
C VAL A 118 -21.94 24.62 14.40
N PRO A 119 -22.26 23.77 13.41
CA PRO A 119 -23.13 22.62 13.64
C PRO A 119 -22.42 21.60 14.55
N ASP A 120 -23.13 21.08 15.55
CA ASP A 120 -22.73 20.12 16.59
C ASP A 120 -22.26 18.72 16.09
N PHE A 121 -21.76 18.58 14.87
CA PHE A 121 -21.40 17.27 14.30
C PHE A 121 -19.91 16.88 14.44
N ILE A 122 -19.13 17.55 15.29
CA ILE A 122 -17.72 17.19 15.53
C ILE A 122 -17.50 16.90 17.02
N LEU A 123 -18.15 15.85 17.52
CA LEU A 123 -17.77 15.18 18.77
C LEU A 123 -18.03 13.68 18.61
N GLN A 124 -17.26 13.00 17.75
CA GLN A 124 -17.21 11.53 17.71
C GLN A 124 -15.95 11.00 16.99
N ALA A 125 -14.81 11.68 17.14
CA ALA A 125 -13.56 11.29 16.47
C ALA A 125 -12.39 11.01 17.41
N ASP A 126 -12.60 10.93 18.73
CA ASP A 126 -11.50 10.83 19.71
C ASP A 126 -11.44 9.52 20.52
N GLU A 127 -12.23 8.49 20.19
CA GLU A 127 -12.09 7.17 20.84
C GLU A 127 -11.41 6.09 19.98
N ALA A 128 -11.12 6.36 18.71
CA ALA A 128 -10.45 5.39 17.82
C ALA A 128 -8.91 5.44 17.89
N SER A 129 -8.33 6.40 18.62
CA SER A 129 -6.87 6.62 18.68
C SER A 129 -6.17 5.83 19.80
N SER A 130 -6.91 5.24 20.75
CA SER A 130 -6.31 4.49 21.87
C SER A 130 -6.06 3.01 21.59
N ASN A 131 -6.61 2.43 20.50
CA ASN A 131 -6.46 1.00 20.20
C ASN A 131 -5.36 0.69 19.17
N CYS A 132 -4.76 1.70 18.53
CA CYS A 132 -3.76 1.48 17.48
C CYS A 132 -2.39 1.00 18.00
N ASP A 133 -2.10 1.15 19.29
CA ASP A 133 -0.80 0.79 19.87
C ASP A 133 -0.73 -0.67 20.35
N MET A 134 -1.86 -1.35 20.55
CA MET A 134 -1.91 -2.76 20.98
C MET A 134 -1.51 -3.75 19.88
N ASP A 135 -1.58 -3.31 18.63
CA ASP A 135 -1.31 -4.11 17.43
C ASP A 135 0.18 -4.09 17.02
N LEU A 136 0.98 -3.21 17.63
CA LEU A 136 2.42 -3.10 17.36
C LEU A 136 3.19 -4.23 18.03
N ILE A 137 4.07 -4.87 17.26
CA ILE A 137 4.95 -5.92 17.76
C ILE A 137 6.13 -5.27 18.48
N SER A 138 6.09 -5.27 19.81
CA SER A 138 7.14 -4.65 20.64
C SER A 138 8.34 -5.54 20.90
N SER A 139 8.17 -6.86 20.89
CA SER A 139 9.25 -7.85 21.11
C SER A 139 8.88 -9.22 20.54
N TRP A 140 9.89 -10.06 20.28
CA TRP A 140 9.69 -11.43 19.80
C TRP A 140 8.91 -12.31 20.79
N GLN A 141 9.08 -12.04 22.10
CA GLN A 141 8.37 -12.76 23.14
C GLN A 141 6.88 -12.37 23.20
N ASN A 142 6.56 -11.08 23.06
CA ASN A 142 5.18 -10.61 22.93
C ASN A 142 4.52 -11.20 21.68
N PHE A 143 5.23 -11.17 20.55
CA PHE A 143 4.79 -11.75 19.29
C PHE A 143 4.39 -13.23 19.41
N ARG A 144 5.21 -14.06 20.07
CA ARG A 144 4.89 -15.48 20.28
C ARG A 144 3.62 -15.69 21.12
N GLN A 145 3.41 -14.86 22.13
CA GLN A 145 2.20 -14.93 22.97
C GLN A 145 0.95 -14.51 22.18
N GLN A 146 1.04 -13.43 21.42
CA GLN A 146 -0.07 -12.92 20.62
C GLN A 146 -0.47 -13.86 19.48
N ILE A 147 0.51 -14.48 18.80
CA ILE A 147 0.25 -15.44 17.72
C ILE A 147 -0.64 -16.59 18.20
N GLN A 148 -0.35 -17.18 19.37
CA GLN A 148 -1.14 -18.31 19.88
C GLN A 148 -2.60 -17.94 20.16
N GLN A 149 -2.89 -16.65 20.33
CA GLN A 149 -4.24 -16.15 20.58
C GLN A 149 -5.00 -15.80 19.29
N LEU A 150 -4.35 -15.83 18.12
CA LEU A 150 -4.99 -15.47 16.86
C LEU A 150 -6.11 -16.44 16.46
N ASP A 151 -7.28 -15.89 16.16
CA ASP A 151 -8.45 -16.67 15.78
C ASP A 151 -8.29 -17.35 14.41
N CYS A 152 -7.57 -16.72 13.47
CA CYS A 152 -7.29 -17.31 12.15
C CYS A 152 -6.48 -18.61 12.24
N ILE A 153 -5.58 -18.73 13.23
CA ILE A 153 -4.82 -19.97 13.46
C ILE A 153 -5.75 -21.10 13.88
N LYS A 154 -6.68 -20.81 14.79
CA LYS A 154 -7.67 -21.79 15.27
C LYS A 154 -8.68 -22.16 14.20
N ARG A 155 -9.10 -21.19 13.38
CA ARG A 155 -10.13 -21.36 12.35
C ARG A 155 -9.62 -22.17 11.16
N ASP A 156 -8.45 -21.83 10.65
CA ASP A 156 -7.95 -22.36 9.38
C ASP A 156 -6.94 -23.52 9.58
N SER A 157 -6.92 -24.11 10.79
CA SER A 157 -6.09 -25.26 11.16
C SER A 157 -4.58 -25.06 10.90
N TRP A 158 -4.08 -23.85 11.14
CA TRP A 158 -2.65 -23.58 11.03
C TRP A 158 -1.88 -24.32 12.12
N LEU A 159 -0.89 -25.10 11.69
CA LEU A 159 0.10 -25.73 12.56
C LEU A 159 1.21 -24.74 12.85
N LEU A 160 1.42 -24.44 14.13
CA LEU A 160 2.46 -23.55 14.60
C LEU A 160 3.69 -24.36 15.06
N GLN A 161 4.80 -24.24 14.33
CA GLN A 161 6.10 -24.77 14.72
C GLN A 161 7.02 -23.65 15.19
N THR A 162 7.52 -23.76 16.41
CA THR A 162 8.48 -22.77 16.95
C THR A 162 9.89 -23.35 16.92
N GLY A 163 10.80 -22.61 16.29
CA GLY A 163 12.23 -22.95 16.22
C GLY A 163 13.00 -22.48 17.47
N PRO A 164 14.22 -23.00 17.68
CA PRO A 164 15.01 -22.75 18.89
C PRO A 164 15.53 -21.31 19.02
N ASN A 165 15.77 -20.59 17.92
CA ASN A 165 16.61 -19.39 17.95
C ASN A 165 15.99 -18.08 17.47
N THR A 166 14.65 -17.99 17.37
CA THR A 166 13.84 -16.89 16.76
C THR A 166 13.30 -17.21 15.37
N GLU A 167 12.83 -18.44 15.20
CA GLU A 167 12.09 -18.80 14.00
C GLU A 167 10.71 -19.28 14.41
N LEU A 168 9.73 -18.97 13.57
CA LEU A 168 8.36 -19.38 13.72
C LEU A 168 7.84 -19.76 12.34
N THR A 169 7.32 -20.98 12.21
CA THR A 169 6.75 -21.47 10.96
C THR A 169 5.30 -21.82 11.20
N LEU A 170 4.44 -21.30 10.33
CA LEU A 170 3.01 -21.58 10.27
C LEU A 170 2.75 -22.42 9.02
N LEU A 171 2.08 -23.56 9.17
CA LEU A 171 1.85 -24.51 8.08
C LEU A 171 0.37 -24.87 7.99
N ILE A 172 -0.14 -25.01 6.78
CA ILE A 172 -1.39 -25.74 6.50
C ILE A 172 -1.01 -27.01 5.76
N VAL A 173 -1.43 -28.14 6.32
CA VAL A 173 -1.16 -29.47 5.77
C VAL A 173 -2.49 -30.12 5.40
N ILE A 174 -2.64 -30.46 4.12
CA ILE A 174 -3.82 -31.17 3.59
C ILE A 174 -3.32 -32.46 2.94
N GLN A 175 -3.92 -33.59 3.33
CA GLN A 175 -3.62 -34.91 2.78
C GLN A 175 -2.10 -35.23 2.72
N GLN A 176 -1.37 -34.94 3.80
CA GLN A 176 0.09 -35.16 3.94
C GLN A 176 0.99 -34.26 3.06
N SER A 177 0.43 -33.26 2.39
CA SER A 177 1.18 -32.25 1.64
C SER A 177 1.07 -30.87 2.28
N VAL A 178 2.16 -30.08 2.22
CA VAL A 178 2.17 -28.70 2.72
C VAL A 178 1.61 -27.79 1.64
N GLU A 179 0.37 -27.38 1.81
CA GLU A 179 -0.33 -26.50 0.85
C GLU A 179 0.15 -25.07 0.98
N CYS A 180 0.28 -24.59 2.22
CA CYS A 180 0.51 -23.20 2.52
C CYS A 180 1.50 -23.13 3.70
N ALA A 181 2.54 -22.28 3.61
CA ALA A 181 3.53 -22.12 4.67
C ALA A 181 3.94 -20.65 4.83
N VAL A 182 4.11 -20.20 6.07
CA VAL A 182 4.62 -18.86 6.39
C VAL A 182 5.74 -19.01 7.41
N CYS A 183 6.96 -18.64 7.03
CA CYS A 183 8.14 -18.65 7.87
C CYS A 183 8.44 -17.23 8.33
N ILE A 184 8.66 -17.03 9.63
CA ILE A 184 8.94 -15.74 10.24
C ILE A 184 10.24 -15.84 11.01
N SER A 185 11.18 -14.98 10.66
CA SER A 185 12.50 -14.87 11.29
C SER A 185 12.48 -13.85 12.43
N GLY A 186 13.52 -13.85 13.26
CA GLY A 186 13.59 -13.02 14.48
C GLY A 186 13.66 -11.51 14.25
N ASP A 187 14.00 -11.09 13.04
CA ASP A 187 13.94 -9.71 12.58
C ASP A 187 12.54 -9.30 12.08
N PHE A 188 11.56 -10.20 12.25
CA PHE A 188 10.19 -10.12 11.76
C PHE A 188 10.08 -10.10 10.24
N THR A 189 11.08 -10.57 9.52
CA THR A 189 10.92 -10.89 8.11
C THR A 189 10.09 -12.15 7.96
N ALA A 190 9.07 -12.06 7.13
CA ALA A 190 8.17 -13.16 6.83
C ALA A 190 8.32 -13.55 5.36
N ASN A 191 8.34 -14.85 5.13
CA ASN A 191 8.38 -15.46 3.82
C ASN A 191 7.18 -16.40 3.71
N ALA A 192 6.42 -16.26 2.64
CA ALA A 192 5.23 -17.05 2.40
C ALA A 192 5.48 -18.01 1.23
N TYR A 193 4.91 -19.20 1.32
CA TYR A 193 5.02 -20.25 0.32
C TYR A 193 3.66 -20.90 0.11
N ARG A 194 3.43 -21.34 -1.12
CA ARG A 194 2.28 -22.12 -1.52
C ARG A 194 2.74 -23.28 -2.39
N GLN A 195 2.47 -24.52 -1.98
CA GLN A 195 2.91 -25.73 -2.68
C GLN A 195 4.39 -25.64 -3.13
N HIS A 196 5.26 -25.22 -2.21
CA HIS A 196 6.70 -24.97 -2.44
C HIS A 196 7.07 -23.79 -3.35
N THR A 197 6.11 -23.06 -3.90
CA THR A 197 6.33 -21.83 -4.67
C THR A 197 6.36 -20.62 -3.73
N PRO A 198 7.39 -19.77 -3.76
CA PRO A 198 7.44 -18.56 -2.94
C PRO A 198 6.37 -17.57 -3.39
N VAL A 199 5.65 -16.99 -2.42
CA VAL A 199 4.66 -15.93 -2.62
C VAL A 199 5.19 -14.67 -1.94
N TYR A 200 5.26 -13.57 -2.68
CA TYR A 200 5.72 -12.32 -2.11
C TYR A 200 4.64 -11.73 -1.19
N ILE A 201 5.03 -11.41 0.04
CA ILE A 201 4.14 -10.74 1.00
C ILE A 201 3.65 -9.38 0.47
N ALA A 202 4.47 -8.71 -0.34
CA ALA A 202 4.08 -7.49 -1.05
C ALA A 202 2.86 -7.70 -1.94
N ASP A 203 2.74 -8.85 -2.61
CA ASP A 203 1.58 -9.16 -3.45
C ASP A 203 0.35 -9.45 -2.59
N LEU A 204 0.56 -10.03 -1.39
CA LEU A 204 -0.52 -10.33 -0.46
C LEU A 204 -1.08 -9.09 0.20
N ILE A 205 -0.27 -8.25 0.84
CA ILE A 205 -0.75 -7.15 1.70
C ILE A 205 -0.30 -5.75 1.24
N GLY A 206 0.47 -5.64 0.16
CA GLY A 206 0.99 -4.36 -0.33
C GLY A 206 2.03 -3.73 0.60
N CYS A 207 2.62 -4.52 1.50
CA CYS A 207 3.63 -4.12 2.48
C CYS A 207 4.92 -4.88 2.22
N ASP A 208 6.05 -4.36 2.71
CA ASP A 208 7.31 -5.09 2.70
C ASP A 208 7.16 -6.44 3.44
N ASN A 209 8.11 -7.34 3.20
CA ASN A 209 8.17 -8.64 3.86
C ASN A 209 8.41 -8.57 5.38
N ARG A 210 8.47 -7.38 5.97
CA ARG A 210 8.67 -7.19 7.41
C ARG A 210 7.35 -6.92 8.11
N ILE A 211 7.05 -7.73 9.11
CA ILE A 211 5.83 -7.65 9.92
C ILE A 211 6.12 -6.75 11.13
N GLU A 212 5.48 -5.60 11.18
CA GLU A 212 5.55 -4.68 12.32
C GLU A 212 4.30 -4.77 13.22
N ARG A 213 3.21 -5.32 12.67
CA ARG A 213 1.92 -5.43 13.35
C ARG A 213 1.32 -6.83 13.26
N ILE A 214 0.60 -7.25 14.29
CA ILE A 214 -0.07 -8.56 14.30
C ILE A 214 -1.13 -8.64 13.20
N SER A 215 -1.88 -7.56 12.98
CA SER A 215 -2.87 -7.46 11.89
C SER A 215 -2.28 -7.68 10.49
N GLN A 216 -1.00 -7.35 10.27
CA GLN A 216 -0.33 -7.64 9.01
C GLN A 216 -0.13 -9.15 8.82
N LEU A 217 0.29 -9.85 9.87
CA LEU A 217 0.42 -11.31 9.83
C LEU A 217 -0.94 -11.97 9.58
N GLU A 218 -1.97 -11.56 10.33
CA GLU A 218 -3.32 -12.09 10.15
C GLU A 218 -3.84 -11.86 8.71
N ALA A 219 -3.61 -10.68 8.14
CA ALA A 219 -3.98 -10.39 6.76
C ALA A 219 -3.23 -11.27 5.75
N VAL A 220 -1.94 -11.56 5.98
CA VAL A 220 -1.14 -12.48 5.16
C VAL A 220 -1.74 -13.88 5.21
N LEU A 221 -1.98 -14.43 6.39
CA LEU A 221 -2.53 -15.78 6.56
C LEU A 221 -3.89 -15.92 5.87
N ASN A 222 -4.82 -14.99 6.13
CA ASN A 222 -6.16 -15.01 5.54
C ASN A 222 -6.15 -14.91 4.01
N ARG A 223 -5.27 -14.08 3.43
CA ARG A 223 -5.18 -13.93 1.97
C ARG A 223 -4.51 -15.14 1.33
N LEU A 224 -3.56 -15.74 2.01
CA LEU A 224 -2.86 -16.92 1.53
C LEU A 224 -3.78 -18.14 1.50
N VAL A 225 -4.62 -18.33 2.52
CA VAL A 225 -5.69 -19.35 2.51
C VAL A 225 -6.63 -19.14 1.32
N LYS A 226 -7.11 -17.91 1.10
CA LYS A 226 -7.99 -17.60 -0.04
C LYS A 226 -7.35 -17.89 -1.40
N LEU A 227 -6.05 -17.67 -1.55
CA LEU A 227 -5.32 -18.03 -2.76
C LEU A 227 -5.22 -19.56 -2.93
N CYS A 228 -5.05 -20.30 -1.82
CA CYS A 228 -5.07 -21.76 -1.84
C CYS A 228 -6.50 -22.29 -2.23
N GLU A 229 -7.58 -21.65 -1.77
CA GLU A 229 -8.98 -22.03 -2.06
C GLU A 229 -9.41 -21.75 -3.51
N LEU A 230 -8.99 -20.63 -4.11
CA LEU A 230 -9.43 -20.18 -5.44
C LEU A 230 -9.07 -21.15 -6.57
N ASP A 231 -8.00 -21.93 -6.43
CA ASP A 231 -7.58 -22.90 -7.46
C ASP A 231 -8.08 -24.33 -7.17
N SER A 232 -8.81 -24.52 -6.05
CA SER A 232 -9.49 -25.80 -5.75
C SER A 232 -10.90 -25.87 -6.37
N MET A 233 -11.32 -24.80 -7.07
CA MET A 233 -12.57 -24.71 -7.85
C MET A 233 -12.28 -24.75 -9.35
#